data_AF-A0A838VQ99-F1
#
_entry.id   AF-A0A838VQ99-F1
#
_cell.length_a   1.000
_cell.length_b   1.000
_cell.length_c   1.000
_cell.angle_alpha   90.00
_cell.angle_beta   90.00
_cell.angle_gamma   90.00
#
_symmetry.space_group_name_H-M   'P 1'
#
loop_
_entity.id
_entity.type
_entity.pdbx_description
1 polymer ?
#
loop_
_entity_poly.entity_id
_entity_poly.type
_entity_poly.pdbx_seq_one_letter_code
_entity_poly.pdbx_strand_id
1 'polypeptide(L)'
;MTPVNLATWTLGPFFGLMIFLFIFRIVLTWYPQVNLNRLPFNLVAWPTEPLLVLMRKLVPPIGGVDITPIIWVGIFSLLREILLGQQG
;
A
#
# COMPACT_ATOMS: atom_id res chain seq x y z
N MET A 1 12.89 -18.86 19.66
CA MET A 1 11.91 -18.18 18.78
C MET A 1 11.51 -19.19 17.71
N THR A 2 10.21 -19.41 17.48
CA THR A 2 9.77 -20.30 16.39
C THR A 2 9.92 -19.58 15.04
N PRO A 3 10.10 -20.30 13.92
CA PRO A 3 10.11 -19.69 12.59
C PRO A 3 8.84 -18.87 12.29
N VAL A 4 7.68 -19.34 12.79
CA VAL A 4 6.40 -18.64 12.68
C VAL A 4 6.43 -17.29 13.39
N ASN A 5 7.00 -17.23 14.59
CA ASN A 5 7.14 -15.95 15.29
C ASN A 5 8.03 -14.99 14.50
N LEU A 6 9.14 -15.46 13.94
CA LEU A 6 10.01 -14.58 13.13
C LEU A 6 9.26 -14.00 11.91
N ALA A 7 8.46 -14.82 11.23
CA ALA A 7 7.64 -14.38 10.11
C ALA A 7 6.62 -13.31 10.55
N THR A 8 5.89 -13.53 11.64
CA THR A 8 4.89 -12.57 12.14
C THR A 8 5.50 -11.23 12.54
N TRP A 9 6.66 -11.24 13.20
CA TRP A 9 7.33 -10.02 13.68
C TRP A 9 7.95 -9.19 12.55
N THR A 10 8.15 -9.78 11.36
CA THR A 10 8.72 -9.10 10.20
C THR A 10 7.65 -8.72 9.17
N LEU A 11 6.87 -9.71 8.73
CA LEU A 11 5.84 -9.52 7.70
C LEU A 11 4.63 -8.74 8.22
N GLY A 12 4.26 -8.90 9.50
CA GLY A 12 3.11 -8.22 10.10
C GLY A 12 3.24 -6.70 10.02
N PRO A 13 4.32 -6.11 10.58
CA PRO A 13 4.60 -4.68 10.46
C PRO A 13 4.77 -4.23 9.01
N PHE A 14 5.42 -5.01 8.15
CA PHE A 14 5.59 -4.68 6.73
C PHE A 14 4.25 -4.53 6.01
N PHE A 15 3.37 -5.54 6.09
CA PHE A 15 2.06 -5.46 5.46
C PHE A 15 1.20 -4.36 6.07
N GLY A 16 1.23 -4.20 7.40
CA GLY A 16 0.53 -3.11 8.08
C GLY A 16 0.98 -1.72 7.60
N LEU A 17 2.30 -1.51 7.48
CA LEU A 17 2.86 -0.27 6.95
C LEU A 17 2.43 -0.03 5.51
N MET A 18 2.51 -1.03 4.63
CA MET A 18 2.12 -0.86 3.23
C MET A 18 0.63 -0.52 3.08
N ILE A 19 -0.26 -1.20 3.82
CA ILE A 19 -1.69 -0.88 3.86
C ILE A 19 -1.89 0.58 4.31
N PHE A 20 -1.23 0.98 5.40
CA PHE A 20 -1.29 2.33 5.91
C PHE A 20 -0.83 3.37 4.87
N LEU A 21 0.31 3.15 4.21
CA LEU A 21 0.81 4.04 3.16
C LEU A 21 -0.15 4.11 1.97
N PHE A 22 -0.75 2.99 1.54
CA PHE A 22 -1.73 3.02 0.47
C PHE A 22 -3.00 3.76 0.85
N ILE A 23 -3.46 3.68 2.11
CA ILE A 23 -4.59 4.50 2.59
C ILE A 23 -4.26 6.00 2.48
N PHE A 24 -3.08 6.42 2.94
CA PHE A 24 -2.64 7.81 2.73
C PHE A 24 -2.53 8.15 1.24
N ARG A 25 -2.05 7.21 0.42
CA ARG A 25 -1.94 7.41 -1.01
C ARG A 25 -3.30 7.68 -1.65
N ILE A 26 -4.36 6.97 -1.26
CA ILE A 26 -5.74 7.24 -1.71
C ILE A 26 -6.09 8.70 -1.48
N VAL A 27 -5.91 9.21 -0.25
CA VAL A 27 -6.20 10.60 0.07
C VAL A 27 -5.36 11.56 -0.78
N LEU A 28 -4.06 11.29 -0.94
CA LEU A 28 -3.18 12.14 -1.75
C LEU A 28 -3.55 12.18 -3.23
N THR A 29 -4.22 11.16 -3.77
CA THR A 29 -4.70 11.20 -5.17
C THR A 29 -5.83 12.21 -5.38
N TRP A 30 -6.53 12.63 -4.32
CA TRP A 30 -7.58 13.67 -4.39
C TRP A 30 -6.99 15.08 -4.44
N TYR A 31 -5.70 15.25 -4.13
CA TYR A 31 -5.01 16.53 -4.09
C TYR A 31 -3.85 16.57 -5.09
N PRO A 32 -4.12 16.58 -6.42
CA PRO A 32 -3.09 16.52 -7.45
C PRO A 32 -2.10 17.70 -7.43
N GLN A 33 -2.48 18.83 -6.83
CA GLN A 33 -1.63 20.00 -6.62
C GLN A 33 -0.49 19.79 -5.59
N VAL A 34 -0.54 18.72 -4.79
CA VAL A 34 0.49 18.44 -3.78
C VAL A 34 1.75 17.89 -4.43
N ASN A 35 2.91 18.49 -4.11
CA ASN A 35 4.20 17.95 -4.54
C ASN A 35 4.57 16.70 -3.74
N LEU A 36 4.38 15.54 -4.36
CA LEU A 36 4.64 14.22 -3.77
C LEU A 36 6.13 13.92 -3.52
N ASN A 37 7.05 14.69 -4.11
CA ASN A 37 8.49 14.52 -3.87
C ASN A 37 9.00 15.36 -2.69
N ARG A 38 8.12 16.13 -2.02
CA ARG A 38 8.47 16.92 -0.85
C ARG A 38 8.09 16.21 0.44
N LEU A 39 8.90 16.36 1.49
CA LEU A 39 8.53 15.93 2.84
C LEU A 39 7.25 16.65 3.32
N PRO A 40 6.31 15.95 3.99
CA PRO A 40 6.37 14.53 4.37
C PRO A 40 5.81 13.57 3.30
N PHE A 41 5.26 14.06 2.20
CA PHE A 41 4.51 13.26 1.22
C PHE A 41 5.35 12.22 0.47
N ASN A 42 6.64 12.48 0.27
CA ASN A 42 7.56 11.52 -0.34
C ASN A 42 7.71 10.22 0.46
N LEU A 43 7.53 10.26 1.79
CA LEU A 43 7.52 9.07 2.65
C LEU A 43 6.38 8.11 2.30
N VAL A 44 5.28 8.63 1.74
CA VAL A 44 4.14 7.83 1.26
C VAL A 44 4.30 7.51 -0.21
N ALA A 45 4.67 8.50 -1.03
CA ALA A 45 4.73 8.35 -2.46
C ALA A 45 5.83 7.37 -2.90
N TRP A 46 7.06 7.51 -2.39
CA TRP A 46 8.18 6.70 -2.88
C TRP A 46 8.02 5.19 -2.65
N PRO A 47 7.57 4.70 -1.48
CA PRO A 47 7.40 3.26 -1.28
C PRO A 47 6.24 2.66 -2.07
N THR A 48 5.21 3.45 -2.37
CA THR A 48 3.99 2.97 -3.04
C THR A 48 4.07 3.09 -4.56
N GLU A 49 4.76 4.10 -5.09
CA GLU A 49 4.75 4.45 -6.52
C GLU A 49 5.20 3.32 -7.48
N PRO A 50 6.25 2.52 -7.18
CA PRO A 50 6.65 1.43 -8.08
C PRO A 50 5.52 0.43 -8.34
N LEU A 51 4.69 0.16 -7.34
CA LEU A 51 3.53 -0.74 -7.46
C LEU A 51 2.37 -0.09 -8.21
N LEU A 52 2.19 1.22 -8.03
CA LEU A 52 1.12 1.99 -8.69
C LEU A 52 1.41 2.19 -10.18
N VAL A 53 2.65 2.50 -10.57
CA VAL A 53 3.04 2.67 -11.98
C VAL A 53 2.77 1.40 -12.78
N LEU A 54 3.01 0.22 -12.18
CA LEU A 54 2.68 -1.05 -12.80
C LEU A 54 1.17 -1.23 -12.92
N MET A 55 0.42 -0.97 -11.85
CA MET A 55 -1.03 -1.21 -11.83
C MET A 55 -1.81 -0.24 -12.73
N ARG A 56 -1.35 1.01 -12.87
CA ARG A 56 -1.97 2.02 -13.75
C ARG A 56 -1.93 1.65 -15.23
N LYS A 57 -1.07 0.71 -15.63
CA LYS A 57 -1.07 0.15 -17.00
C LYS A 57 -2.30 -0.72 -17.26
N LEU A 58 -2.88 -1.31 -16.21
CA LEU A 58 -4.05 -2.19 -16.29
C LEU A 58 -5.33 -1.43 -15.93
N VAL A 59 -5.26 -0.58 -14.91
CA VAL A 59 -6.40 0.19 -14.40
C VAL A 59 -6.06 1.67 -14.49
N PRO A 60 -6.46 2.37 -15.56
CA PRO A 60 -6.17 3.79 -15.70
C PRO A 60 -6.94 4.62 -14.64
N PRO A 61 -6.48 5.84 -14.34
CA PRO A 61 -7.20 6.76 -13.46
C PRO A 61 -8.63 7.04 -13.96
N ILE A 62 -9.58 7.13 -13.04
CA ILE A 62 -10.99 7.40 -13.34
C ILE A 62 -11.32 8.80 -12.84
N GLY A 63 -11.82 9.67 -13.74
CA GLY A 63 -12.15 11.05 -13.37
C GLY A 63 -10.96 11.87 -12.86
N GLY A 64 -9.74 11.54 -13.31
CA GLY A 64 -8.50 12.20 -12.86
C GLY A 64 -7.98 11.73 -11.50
N VAL A 65 -8.67 10.80 -10.84
CA VAL A 65 -8.26 10.22 -9.56
C VAL A 65 -7.70 8.81 -9.79
N ASP A 66 -6.53 8.56 -9.21
CA ASP A 66 -5.90 7.24 -9.28
C ASP A 66 -6.54 6.29 -8.24
N ILE A 67 -7.29 5.30 -8.73
CA ILE A 67 -7.95 4.29 -7.90
C ILE A 67 -7.06 3.09 -7.57
N THR A 68 -5.89 2.98 -8.18
CA THR A 68 -5.01 1.81 -8.00
C THR A 68 -4.50 1.60 -6.56
N PRO A 69 -4.31 2.63 -5.71
CA PRO A 69 -3.99 2.42 -4.30
C PRO A 69 -5.06 1.62 -3.54
N ILE A 70 -6.34 1.76 -3.89
CA ILE A 70 -7.46 1.02 -3.26
C ILE A 70 -7.29 -0.48 -3.53
N ILE A 71 -6.94 -0.84 -4.76
CA ILE A 71 -6.71 -2.23 -5.14
C ILE A 71 -5.55 -2.81 -4.33
N TRP A 72 -4.48 -2.05 -4.15
CA TRP A 72 -3.34 -2.47 -3.34
C TRP A 72 -3.66 -2.60 -1.86
N VAL A 73 -4.55 -1.78 -1.27
CA VAL A 73 -5.07 -2.02 0.09
C VAL A 73 -5.71 -3.41 0.17
N GLY A 74 -6.54 -3.77 -0.80
CA GLY A 74 -7.19 -5.08 -0.87
C GLY A 74 -6.19 -6.22 -0.98
N ILE A 75 -5.23 -6.12 -1.90
CA ILE A 75 -4.18 -7.13 -2.13
C ILE A 75 -3.34 -7.32 -0.86
N PHE A 76 -2.82 -6.25 -0.26
CA PHE A 76 -1.99 -6.36 0.94
C PHE A 76 -2.77 -6.87 2.16
N SER A 77 -4.04 -6.51 2.28
CA SER A 77 -4.91 -7.03 3.34
C SER A 77 -5.15 -8.54 3.18
N LEU A 78 -5.43 -8.99 1.96
CA LEU A 78 -5.60 -10.40 1.65
C LEU A 78 -4.31 -11.20 1.88
N LEU A 79 -3.17 -10.69 1.42
CA LEU A 79 -1.87 -11.35 1.64
C LEU A 79 -1.55 -11.45 3.12
N ARG A 80 -1.82 -10.40 3.91
CA ARG A 80 -1.64 -10.42 5.36
C ARG A 80 -2.51 -11.50 6.01
N GLU A 81 -3.78 -11.58 5.64
CA GLU A 81 -4.71 -12.55 6.21
C GLU A 81 -4.31 -13.99 5.85
N ILE A 82 -3.95 -14.26 4.59
CA ILE A 82 -3.53 -15.60 4.16
C ILE A 82 -2.24 -16.04 4.86
N LEU A 83 -1.28 -15.12 5.04
CA LEU A 83 0.06 -15.46 5.55
C LEU A 83 0.14 -15.43 7.07
N LEU A 84 -0.62 -14.55 7.75
CA LEU A 84 -0.49 -14.25 9.17
C LEU A 84 -1.82 -14.33 9.94
N GLY A 85 -2.93 -14.61 9.26
CA GLY A 85 -4.23 -14.82 9.89
C GLY A 85 -4.20 -15.97 10.88
N GLN A 86 -5.14 -15.98 11.82
CA GLN A 86 -5.28 -17.09 12.77
C GLN A 86 -5.66 -18.34 11.98
N GLN A 87 -4.72 -19.27 11.86
CA GLN A 87 -5.00 -20.60 11.34
C GLN A 87 -5.61 -21.39 12.51
N GLY A 88 -6.90 -21.71 12.38
CA GLY A 88 -7.65 -22.47 13.38
C GLY A 88 -7.09 -23.87 13.63
#